data_AF-A0A9D9DTW6-F1
#
_entry.id   AF-A0A9D9DTW6-F1
#
_cell.length_a   1.000
_cell.length_b   1.000
_cell.length_c   1.000
_cell.angle_alpha   90.00
_cell.angle_beta   90.00
_cell.angle_gamma   90.00
#
_symmetry.space_group_name_H-M   'P 1'
#
loop_
_entity.id
_entity.type
_entity.pdbx_description
1 polymer ?
#
loop_
_entity_poly.entity_id
_entity_poly.type
_entity_poly.pdbx_seq_one_letter_code
_entity_poly.pdbx_strand_id
1 'polypeptide(L)' 'MTGNFELPKMATINECAKIVKLAKYHIRQLVLQGKVKYVKAGKKYLINLNSLIEYLNNGETETKTEEQDNNTNKIRKVGA' A
#
# COMPACT_ATOMS: atom_id res chain seq x y z
N MET A 1 20.31 27.78 7.71
CA MET A 1 19.17 27.08 8.34
C MET A 1 19.24 25.62 7.94
N THR A 2 19.74 24.74 8.81
CA THR A 2 19.67 23.29 8.58
C THR A 2 18.28 22.84 8.97
N GLY A 3 17.34 22.90 8.03
CA GLY A 3 16.02 22.31 8.20
C GLY A 3 16.19 20.81 8.45
N ASN A 4 15.61 20.30 9.54
CA ASN A 4 15.70 18.90 9.91
C ASN A 4 14.93 18.07 8.87
N PHE A 5 15.63 17.55 7.86
CA PHE A 5 15.02 16.74 6.81
C PHE A 5 14.96 15.29 7.28
N GLU A 6 13.85 14.91 7.89
CA GLU A 6 13.64 13.52 8.25
C GLU A 6 13.38 12.69 7.00
N LEU A 7 14.25 11.72 6.75
CA LEU A 7 14.10 10.78 5.65
C LEU A 7 12.85 9.91 5.89
N PRO A 8 12.00 9.71 4.86
CA PRO A 8 10.82 8.87 5.00
C PRO A 8 11.24 7.43 5.27
N LYS A 9 10.70 6.84 6.35
CA LYS A 9 10.92 5.44 6.68
C LYS A 9 10.03 4.56 5.80
N MET A 10 10.67 3.86 4.87
CA MET A 10 10.02 2.94 3.96
C MET A 10 10.20 1.50 4.46
N ALA A 11 9.11 0.73 4.48
CA ALA A 11 9.15 -0.67 4.91
C ALA A 11 8.33 -1.55 3.97
N THR A 12 8.72 -2.81 3.82
CA THR A 12 7.95 -3.78 3.05
C THR A 12 6.66 -4.17 3.77
N ILE A 13 5.69 -4.73 3.03
CA ILE A 13 4.45 -5.28 3.62
C ILE A 13 4.74 -6.25 4.79
N ASN A 14 5.76 -7.10 4.64
CA ASN A 14 6.14 -8.07 5.68
C ASN A 14 6.67 -7.40 6.95
N GLU A 15 7.45 -6.33 6.81
CA GLU A 15 7.99 -5.58 7.95
C GLU A 15 6.89 -4.76 8.62
N CYS A 16 6.04 -4.08 7.83
CA CYS A 16 4.87 -3.36 8.35
C CYS A 16 3.94 -4.27 9.16
N ALA A 17 3.70 -5.50 8.67
CA ALA A 17 2.90 -6.49 9.38
C ALA A 17 3.48 -6.85 10.75
N LYS A 18 4.81 -6.95 10.87
CA LYS A 18 5.48 -7.22 12.15
C LYS A 18 5.41 -6.03 13.09
N ILE A 19 5.60 -4.82 12.56
CA ILE A 19 5.61 -3.57 13.35
C ILE A 19 4.22 -3.29 13.93
N VAL A 20 3.19 -3.29 13.08
CA VAL A 20 1.81 -2.95 13.47
C VAL A 20 1.08 -4.15 14.06
N LYS A 21 1.65 -5.36 13.93
CA LYS A 21 1.01 -6.63 14.32
C LYS A 21 -0.34 -6.87 13.61
N LEU A 22 -0.42 -6.45 12.34
CA LEU A 22 -1.58 -6.68 11.46
C LEU A 22 -1.29 -7.78 10.44
N ALA A 23 -2.36 -8.41 9.93
CA ALA A 23 -2.25 -9.40 8.89
C ALA A 23 -1.63 -8.80 7.61
N LYS A 24 -0.65 -9.52 7.04
CA LYS A 24 0.03 -9.14 5.78
C LYS A 24 -0.96 -8.87 4.64
N TYR A 25 -2.00 -9.68 4.56
CA TYR A 25 -3.04 -9.55 3.54
C TYR A 25 -3.80 -8.22 3.68
N HIS A 26 -4.13 -7.82 4.90
CA HIS A 26 -4.83 -6.56 5.15
C HIS A 26 -3.97 -5.35 4.75
N ILE A 27 -2.69 -5.34 5.13
CA ILE A 27 -1.77 -4.27 4.71
C ILE A 27 -1.65 -4.21 3.18
N ARG A 28 -1.59 -5.36 2.50
CA ARG A 28 -1.62 -5.39 1.03
C ARG A 28 -2.93 -4.81 0.48
N GLN A 29 -4.07 -5.08 1.09
CA GLN A 29 -5.35 -4.48 0.69
C GLN A 29 -5.33 -2.95 0.86
N LEU A 30 -4.79 -2.42 1.96
CA LEU A 30 -4.64 -0.97 2.15
C LEU A 30 -3.80 -0.31 1.05
N VAL A 31 -2.73 -0.98 0.62
CA VAL A 31 -1.89 -0.54 -0.51
C VAL A 31 -2.68 -0.57 -1.82
N LEU A 32 -3.37 -1.67 -2.12
CA LEU A 32 -4.13 -1.80 -3.37
C LEU A 32 -5.33 -0.85 -3.45
N GLN A 33 -5.96 -0.57 -2.32
CA GLN A 33 -7.06 0.38 -2.18
C GLN A 33 -6.58 1.84 -2.20
N GLY A 34 -5.26 2.10 -2.26
CA GLY A 34 -4.72 3.46 -2.28
C GLY A 34 -4.85 4.23 -0.96
N LYS A 35 -5.21 3.56 0.14
CA LYS A 35 -5.44 4.19 1.45
C LYS A 35 -4.16 4.67 2.14
N VAL A 36 -3.01 4.10 1.77
CA VAL A 36 -1.70 4.42 2.36
C VAL A 36 -0.71 4.74 1.26
N LYS A 37 0.16 5.74 1.46
CA LYS A 37 1.20 6.09 0.49
C LYS A 37 2.24 4.97 0.35
N TYR A 38 2.50 4.55 -0.88
CA TYR A 38 3.46 3.50 -1.20
C TYR A 38 4.27 3.80 -2.48
N VAL A 39 5.40 3.11 -2.62
CA VAL A 39 6.21 3.09 -3.83
C VAL A 39 6.40 1.63 -4.26
N LYS A 40 6.26 1.36 -5.57
CA LYS A 40 6.53 0.05 -6.14
C LYS A 40 8.03 -0.08 -6.44
N ALA A 41 8.71 -1.02 -5.77
CA ALA A 41 10.11 -1.35 -5.99
C ALA A 41 10.20 -2.74 -6.63
N GLY A 42 10.05 -2.79 -7.96
CA GLY A 42 9.98 -4.03 -8.73
C GLY A 42 8.77 -4.89 -8.33
N LYS A 43 9.03 -6.05 -7.73
CA LYS A 43 7.99 -6.97 -7.22
C LYS A 43 7.44 -6.56 -5.85
N LYS A 44 8.17 -5.74 -5.10
CA LYS A 44 7.81 -5.38 -3.72
C LYS A 44 7.08 -4.04 -3.67
N TYR A 45 6.22 -3.89 -2.67
CA TYR A 45 5.65 -2.62 -2.26
C TYR A 45 6.39 -2.13 -1.03
N LEU A 46 6.92 -0.90 -1.11
CA LEU A 46 7.50 -0.18 0.01
C LEU A 46 6.48 0.85 0.48
N ILE A 47 6.07 0.73 1.73
CA ILE A 47 5.04 1.53 2.36
C ILE A 47 5.72 2.61 3.18
N ASN A 48 5.20 3.83 3.11
CA ASN A 48 5.62 4.89 4.00
C ASN A 48 5.00 4.64 5.39
N LEU A 49 5.84 4.39 6.40
CA LEU A 49 5.37 4.10 7.75
C LEU A 49 4.60 5.27 8.37
N ASN A 50 4.96 6.52 8.08
CA ASN A 50 4.27 7.68 8.62
C ASN A 50 2.83 7.75 8.11
N SER A 51 2.64 7.50 6.81
CA SER A 51 1.30 7.44 6.22
C SER A 51 0.47 6.27 6.77
N LEU A 52 1.11 5.14 7.04
CA LEU A 52 0.43 3.99 7.66
C LEU A 52 0.00 4.31 9.09
N ILE A 53 0.86 4.94 9.89
CA ILE A 53 0.55 5.37 11.25
C ILE A 53 -0.58 6.40 11.26
N GLU A 54 -0.53 7.38 10.36
CA GLU A 54 -1.57 8.39 10.20
C GLU A 54 -2.93 7.76 9.90
N TYR A 55 -2.98 6.80 8.96
CA TYR A 55 -4.19 6.05 8.64
C TYR A 55 -4.73 5.26 9.84
N LEU A 56 -3.86 4.59 10.60
CA LEU A 56 -4.28 3.80 11.76
C LEU A 56 -4.77 4.67 12.93
N ASN A 57 -4.18 5.85 13.11
CA ASN A 57 -4.59 6.79 14.16
C ASN A 57 -5.91 7.49 13.83
N ASN A 58 -6.11 7.86 12.56
CA ASN A 58 -7.31 8.56 12.11
C ASN A 58 -8.49 7.61 11.82
N GLY A 59 -8.20 6.32 11.59
CA GLY A 59 -9.19 5.31 11.23
C GLY A 59 -9.61 5.36 9.75
N GLU A 60 -10.57 4.51 9.38
CA GLU A 60 -11.11 4.51 8.03
C GLU A 60 -11.98 5.75 7.80
N THR A 61 -11.46 6.69 7.01
CA THR A 61 -12.26 7.71 6.34
C THR A 61 -12.56 7.21 4.93
N GLU A 62 -13.83 7.29 4.52
CA GLU A 62 -14.30 6.83 3.23
C GLU A 62 -13.71 7.69 2.10
N THR A 63 -12.51 7.39 1.64
CA THR A 63 -11.95 7.98 0.42
C THR A 63 -12.33 7.12 -0.77
N LYS A 64 -13.28 7.62 -1.58
CA LYS A 64 -13.64 7.03 -2.88
C LYS A 64 -12.38 6.98 -3.75
N THR A 65 -11.82 5.79 -3.93
CA THR A 65 -10.65 5.58 -4.79
C THR A 65 -11.13 4.96 -6.10
N GLU A 66 -10.82 5.62 -7.21
CA GLU A 66 -11.12 5.17 -8.57
C GLU A 66 -10.30 3.90 -8.90
N GLU A 67 -11.00 2.85 -9.30
CA GLU A 67 -10.48 1.52 -9.54
C GLU A 67 -9.51 1.51 -10.74
N GLN A 68 -8.22 1.25 -10.50
CA GLN A 68 -7.26 0.93 -11.55
C GLN A 68 -7.30 -0.57 -11.84
N ASP A 69 -8.40 -0.99 -12.47
CA ASP A 69 -8.58 -2.35 -13.00
C ASP A 69 -7.77 -2.55 -14.28
N ASN A 70 -6.47 -2.82 -14.14
CA ASN A 70 -5.71 -3.45 -15.22
C ASN A 70 -5.96 -4.96 -15.17
N ASN A 71 -7.14 -5.35 -15.67
CA ASN A 71 -7.55 -6.73 -15.92
C ASN A 71 -6.43 -7.50 -16.65
N THR A 72 -5.81 -8.45 -15.95
CA THR A 72 -4.72 -9.29 -16.46
C THR A 72 -5.17 -10.69 -16.89
N ASN A 73 -6.45 -10.95 -17.14
CA ASN A 73 -6.89 -12.25 -17.65
C ASN A 73 -8.06 -12.14 -18.65
N LYS A 74 -7.79 -11.57 -19.83
CA LYS A 74 -8.55 -11.94 -21.04
C LYS A 74 -8.13 -13.35 -21.46
N ILE A 75 -8.80 -14.37 -20.92
CA ILE A 75 -8.73 -15.73 -21.46
C ILE A 75 -9.24 -15.63 -22.91
N ARG A 76 -8.36 -15.85 -23.90
CA ARG A 76 -8.77 -15.89 -25.32
C ARG A 76 -9.61 -17.15 -25.52
N LYS A 77 -10.84 -16.99 -26.01
CA LYS A 77 -11.67 -18.12 -26.44
C LYS A 77 -10.93 -18.84 -27.59
N VAL A 78 -10.41 -20.04 -27.33
CA VAL A 78 -9.89 -20.93 -28.39
C VAL A 78 -10.99 -21.93 -28.76
N GLY A 79 -11.39 -21.95 -30.04
CA GLY A 79 -12.32 -22.91 -30.65
C GLY A 79 -13.72 -22.33 -30.90
N ALA A 80 -14.38 -22.60 -32.04
CA ALA A 80 -14.24 -23.72 -32.98
C ALA A 80 -13.59 -23.36 -34.32
#